data_AF-B7FJI2-F1
#
_entry.id   AF-B7FJI2-F1
#
_cell.length_a   1.000
_cell.length_b   1.000
_cell.length_c   1.000
_cell.angle_alpha   90.00
_cell.angle_beta   90.00
_cell.angle_gamma   90.00
#
_symmetry.space_group_name_H-M   'P 1'
#
loop_
_entity.id
_entity.type
_entity.pdbx_description
1 polymer ?
#
loop_
_entity_poly.entity_id
_entity_poly.type
_entity_poly.pdbx_seq_one_letter_code
_entity_poly.pdbx_strand_id
1 'polypeptide(L)'
;MDIEQRQSELIDQFVKQASAASNTSAISSVIVDATSHPLLFAFSEILALPNVLQLEATDEKFYLDLLRLFAHGIWSDYKSNADRLPQLAPDQILKLKQLTVLTLAETYKVLPYDQLMQELDVTNVRELEDFLINECMYAGIVRGKLDQLRRCFEVQFAAVGT
;
A
#
# COMPACT_ATOMS: atom_id res chain seq x y z
N MET A 1 -16.86 5.16 7.24
CA MET A 1 -17.05 5.24 8.70
C MET A 1 -16.18 4.22 9.45
N ASP A 2 -16.40 2.90 9.36
CA ASP A 2 -15.58 1.95 10.16
C ASP A 2 -14.11 1.83 9.72
N ILE A 3 -13.80 1.90 8.42
CA ILE A 3 -12.41 1.76 7.93
C ILE A 3 -11.58 3.02 8.17
N GLU A 4 -12.14 4.21 7.94
CA GLU A 4 -11.45 5.49 8.12
C GLU A 4 -11.09 5.75 9.58
N GLN A 5 -12.01 5.41 10.50
CA GLN A 5 -11.74 5.53 11.93
C GLN A 5 -10.61 4.58 12.36
N ARG A 6 -10.66 3.31 11.93
CA ARG A 6 -9.60 2.33 12.22
C ARG A 6 -8.25 2.75 11.61
N GLN A 7 -8.23 3.30 10.40
CA GLN A 7 -7.02 3.87 9.79
C GLN A 7 -6.45 4.97 10.67
N SER A 8 -7.27 5.94 11.08
CA SER A 8 -6.83 7.06 11.91
C SER A 8 -6.23 6.60 13.25
N GLU A 9 -6.85 5.62 13.91
CA GLU A 9 -6.33 5.03 15.16
C GLU A 9 -4.96 4.35 14.95
N LEU A 10 -4.80 3.60 13.85
CA LEU A 10 -3.54 2.95 13.50
C LEU A 10 -2.45 3.94 13.11
N ILE A 11 -2.78 4.98 12.33
CA ILE A 11 -1.85 6.04 11.97
C ILE A 11 -1.34 6.73 13.23
N ASP A 12 -2.22 7.14 14.14
CA ASP A 12 -1.84 7.77 15.41
C ASP A 12 -0.95 6.84 16.26
N GLN A 13 -1.24 5.53 16.29
CA GLN A 13 -0.40 4.54 16.95
C GLN A 13 1.01 4.50 16.35
N PHE A 14 1.14 4.33 15.03
CA PHE A 14 2.43 4.22 14.35
C PHE A 14 3.21 5.55 14.39
N VAL A 15 2.51 6.68 14.32
CA VAL A 15 3.10 8.02 14.49
C VAL A 15 3.70 8.16 15.88
N LYS A 16 2.99 7.75 16.94
CA LYS A 16 3.51 7.76 18.32
C LYS A 16 4.71 6.84 18.47
N GLN A 17 4.68 5.64 17.90
CA GLN A 17 5.80 4.70 17.94
C GLN A 17 7.05 5.25 17.24
N ALA A 18 6.91 5.76 16.02
CA ALA A 18 8.01 6.36 15.27
C ALA A 18 8.54 7.64 15.94
N SER A 19 7.67 8.43 16.57
CA SER A 19 8.06 9.63 17.32
C SER A 19 8.81 9.31 18.62
N ALA A 20 8.44 8.21 19.29
CA ALA A 20 9.08 7.75 20.53
C ALA A 20 10.34 6.90 20.31
N ALA A 21 10.58 6.44 19.08
CA ALA A 21 11.74 5.62 18.74
C ALA A 21 13.05 6.39 18.97
N SER A 22 13.95 5.80 19.75
CA SER A 22 15.17 6.45 20.24
C SER A 22 16.39 6.28 19.34
N ASN A 23 16.31 5.42 18.31
CA ASN A 23 17.40 5.14 17.39
C ASN A 23 16.86 4.73 16.00
N THR A 24 17.75 4.72 15.01
CA THR A 24 17.42 4.45 13.61
C THR A 24 16.86 3.04 13.40
N SER A 25 17.42 2.02 14.07
CA SER A 25 16.95 0.64 13.97
C SER A 25 15.52 0.47 14.51
N ALA A 26 15.18 1.16 15.60
CA ALA A 26 13.81 1.18 16.12
C ALA A 26 12.84 1.81 15.11
N ILE A 27 13.23 2.90 14.44
CA ILE A 27 12.41 3.52 13.39
C ILE A 27 12.24 2.57 12.21
N SER A 28 13.30 1.90 11.77
CA SER A 28 13.23 0.87 10.71
C SER A 28 12.23 -0.24 11.07
N SER A 29 12.22 -0.70 12.32
CA SER A 29 11.24 -1.69 12.80
C SER A 29 9.80 -1.16 12.67
N VAL A 30 9.55 0.09 13.07
CA VAL A 30 8.21 0.70 12.95
C VAL A 30 7.78 0.78 11.48
N ILE A 31 8.70 1.08 10.56
CA ILE A 31 8.41 1.11 9.11
C ILE A 31 8.05 -0.29 8.60
N VAL A 32 8.81 -1.32 8.97
CA VAL A 32 8.51 -2.71 8.58
C VAL A 32 7.16 -3.15 9.11
N ASP A 33 6.87 -2.84 10.38
CA ASP A 33 5.60 -3.18 11.03
C ASP A 33 4.44 -2.46 10.34
N ALA A 34 4.57 -1.15 10.07
CA ALA A 34 3.55 -0.34 9.40
C ALA A 34 3.27 -0.85 7.97
N THR A 35 4.32 -1.09 7.18
CA THR A 35 4.20 -1.56 5.79
C THR A 35 3.71 -3.01 5.69
N SER A 36 3.76 -3.78 6.77
CA SER A 36 3.21 -5.14 6.86
C SER A 36 1.83 -5.19 7.51
N HIS A 37 1.39 -4.12 8.18
CA HIS A 37 0.17 -4.13 8.98
C HIS A 37 -1.09 -4.27 8.11
N PRO A 38 -1.91 -5.33 8.24
CA PRO A 38 -2.97 -5.67 7.27
C PRO A 38 -4.05 -4.59 7.13
N LEU A 39 -4.24 -3.77 8.16
CA LEU A 39 -5.29 -2.74 8.21
C LEU A 39 -4.77 -1.32 8.07
N LEU A 40 -3.52 -1.09 7.67
CA LEU A 40 -2.96 0.26 7.43
C LEU A 40 -2.75 0.47 5.93
N PHE A 41 -3.28 1.57 5.36
CA PHE A 41 -3.21 1.87 3.94
C PHE A 41 -2.78 3.31 3.63
N ALA A 42 -2.64 4.19 4.64
CA ALA A 42 -2.11 5.54 4.47
C ALA A 42 -0.81 5.71 5.26
N PHE A 43 0.21 6.28 4.61
CA PHE A 43 1.58 6.35 5.13
C PHE A 43 2.16 7.76 5.21
N SER A 44 1.48 8.76 4.64
CA SER A 44 1.96 10.14 4.52
C SER A 44 2.29 10.78 5.87
N GLU A 45 1.48 10.54 6.90
CA GLU A 45 1.72 11.09 8.24
C GLU A 45 2.95 10.47 8.91
N ILE A 46 3.18 9.17 8.74
CA ILE A 46 4.36 8.47 9.26
C ILE A 46 5.61 8.97 8.52
N LEU A 47 5.54 9.10 7.19
CA LEU A 47 6.63 9.57 6.35
C LEU A 47 7.03 11.01 6.65
N ALA A 48 6.08 11.87 7.03
CA ALA A 48 6.33 13.28 7.33
C ALA A 48 7.06 13.51 8.66
N LEU A 49 7.26 12.47 9.49
CA LEU A 49 7.91 12.62 10.79
C LEU A 49 9.39 12.97 10.64
N PRO A 50 9.91 13.99 11.36
CA PRO A 50 11.33 14.33 11.34
C PRO A 50 12.24 13.15 11.70
N ASN A 51 11.80 12.33 12.66
CA ASN A 51 12.51 11.11 13.06
C ASN A 51 12.65 10.10 11.91
N VAL A 52 11.66 10.02 11.03
CA VAL A 52 11.69 9.12 9.87
C VAL A 52 12.56 9.71 8.77
N LEU A 53 12.45 11.01 8.52
CA LEU A 53 13.25 11.70 7.51
C LEU A 53 14.76 11.69 7.82
N GLN A 54 15.14 11.64 9.10
CA GLN A 54 16.56 11.57 9.48
C GLN A 54 17.28 10.32 8.96
N LEU A 55 16.54 9.24 8.62
CA LEU A 55 17.10 8.00 8.07
C LEU A 55 17.83 8.23 6.75
N GLU A 56 17.53 9.32 6.03
CA GLU A 56 18.18 9.68 4.78
C GLU A 56 19.72 9.83 4.90
N ALA A 57 20.20 10.23 6.07
CA ALA A 57 21.63 10.41 6.34
C ALA A 57 22.30 9.17 6.97
N THR A 58 21.61 8.02 6.96
CA THR A 58 22.02 6.81 7.70
C THR A 58 22.08 5.59 6.78
N ASP A 59 22.70 4.52 7.26
CA ASP A 59 22.74 3.24 6.53
C ASP A 59 21.34 2.62 6.35
N GLU A 60 20.35 3.06 7.14
CA GLU A 60 18.94 2.62 7.12
C GLU A 60 18.08 3.35 6.07
N LYS A 61 18.70 4.15 5.18
CA LYS A 61 18.00 4.95 4.14
C LYS A 61 17.04 4.10 3.27
N PHE A 62 17.35 2.83 3.05
CA PHE A 62 16.51 1.95 2.25
C PHE A 62 15.13 1.70 2.86
N TYR A 63 14.96 1.79 4.19
CA TYR A 63 13.64 1.75 4.82
C TYR A 63 12.85 3.04 4.61
N LEU A 64 13.53 4.20 4.55
CA LEU A 64 12.88 5.45 4.16
C LEU A 64 12.39 5.40 2.71
N ASP A 65 13.22 4.88 1.80
CA ASP A 65 12.84 4.70 0.39
C ASP A 65 11.70 3.67 0.24
N LEU A 66 11.68 2.62 1.06
CA LEU A 66 10.55 1.70 1.19
C LEU A 66 9.28 2.43 1.62
N LEU A 67 9.32 3.25 2.68
CA LEU A 67 8.14 3.98 3.14
C LEU A 67 7.64 4.98 2.08
N ARG A 68 8.55 5.65 1.35
CA ARG A 68 8.21 6.53 0.23
C ARG A 68 7.47 5.79 -0.89
N LEU A 69 7.92 4.58 -1.22
CA LEU A 69 7.22 3.70 -2.17
C LEU A 69 5.80 3.38 -1.68
N PHE A 70 5.62 3.06 -0.40
CA PHE A 70 4.28 2.74 0.14
C PHE A 70 3.38 3.96 0.28
N ALA A 71 3.93 5.16 0.43
CA ALA A 71 3.14 6.40 0.52
C ALA A 71 2.69 6.92 -0.85
N HIS A 72 3.46 6.68 -1.91
CA HIS A 72 3.27 7.40 -3.19
C HIS A 72 3.39 6.54 -4.46
N GLY A 73 3.93 5.33 -4.36
CA GLY A 73 4.21 4.49 -5.53
C GLY A 73 3.28 3.30 -5.66
N ILE A 74 3.49 2.55 -6.73
CA ILE A 74 2.73 1.35 -7.09
C ILE A 74 3.65 0.13 -7.33
N TRP A 75 3.07 -1.04 -7.56
CA TRP A 75 3.81 -2.29 -7.75
C TRP A 75 4.86 -2.22 -8.88
N SER A 76 4.55 -1.53 -9.98
CA SER A 76 5.48 -1.34 -11.09
C SER A 76 6.68 -0.45 -10.74
N ASP A 77 6.53 0.49 -9.79
CA ASP A 77 7.65 1.29 -9.26
C ASP A 77 8.61 0.43 -8.45
N TYR A 78 8.09 -0.50 -7.63
CA TYR A 78 8.93 -1.47 -6.92
C TYR A 78 9.71 -2.34 -7.89
N LYS A 79 9.04 -2.92 -8.90
CA LYS A 79 9.72 -3.77 -9.90
C LYS A 79 10.81 -3.02 -10.66
N SER A 80 10.58 -1.74 -10.97
CA SER A 80 11.56 -0.91 -11.69
C SER A 80 12.76 -0.50 -10.84
N ASN A 81 12.63 -0.53 -9.51
CA ASN A 81 13.65 -0.10 -8.55
C ASN A 81 14.09 -1.22 -7.59
N ALA A 82 13.82 -2.48 -7.93
CA ALA A 82 14.07 -3.63 -7.04
C ALA A 82 15.55 -3.74 -6.61
N ASP A 83 16.49 -3.29 -7.43
CA ASP A 83 17.93 -3.28 -7.11
C ASP A 83 18.30 -2.28 -6.00
N ARG A 84 17.42 -1.32 -5.69
CA ARG A 84 17.67 -0.21 -4.75
C ARG A 84 16.78 -0.27 -3.51
N LEU A 85 15.84 -1.21 -3.47
CA LEU A 85 14.88 -1.39 -2.39
C LEU A 85 15.12 -2.72 -1.68
N PRO A 86 14.75 -2.83 -0.40
CA PRO A 86 14.81 -4.12 0.29
C PRO A 86 13.83 -5.11 -0.35
N GLN A 87 14.15 -6.39 -0.25
CA GLN A 87 13.23 -7.45 -0.65
C GLN A 87 11.96 -7.39 0.22
N LEU A 88 10.80 -7.30 -0.42
CA LEU A 88 9.53 -7.23 0.30
C LEU A 88 9.11 -8.59 0.87
N ALA A 89 8.61 -8.58 2.10
CA ALA A 89 7.90 -9.71 2.70
C ALA A 89 6.56 -9.98 1.99
N PRO A 90 5.98 -11.17 2.12
CA PRO A 90 4.69 -11.50 1.50
C PRO A 90 3.57 -10.49 1.84
N ASP A 91 3.49 -10.04 3.10
CA ASP A 91 2.48 -9.07 3.55
C ASP A 91 2.70 -7.68 2.93
N GLN A 92 3.96 -7.29 2.72
CA GLN A 92 4.32 -6.04 2.05
C GLN A 92 4.01 -6.10 0.55
N ILE A 93 4.26 -7.24 -0.11
CA ILE A 93 3.89 -7.45 -1.52
C ILE A 93 2.37 -7.32 -1.69
N LEU A 94 1.62 -8.01 -0.83
CA LEU A 94 0.16 -7.94 -0.80
C LEU A 94 -0.32 -6.50 -0.64
N LYS A 95 0.22 -5.79 0.36
CA LYS A 95 -0.12 -4.40 0.61
C LYS A 95 0.19 -3.48 -0.56
N LEU A 96 1.36 -3.59 -1.17
CA LEU A 96 1.72 -2.72 -2.29
C LEU A 96 0.83 -2.96 -3.51
N LYS A 97 0.41 -4.21 -3.74
CA LYS A 97 -0.59 -4.54 -4.76
C LYS A 97 -1.98 -3.96 -4.41
N GLN A 98 -2.40 -4.00 -3.14
CA GLN A 98 -3.64 -3.36 -2.68
C GLN A 98 -3.61 -1.84 -2.89
N LEU A 99 -2.49 -1.18 -2.54
CA LEU A 99 -2.27 0.26 -2.77
C LEU A 99 -2.31 0.59 -4.26
N THR A 100 -1.73 -0.27 -5.12
CA THR A 100 -1.80 -0.11 -6.57
C THR A 100 -3.26 -0.09 -7.07
N VAL A 101 -4.11 -0.97 -6.56
CA VAL A 101 -5.56 -0.96 -6.89
C VAL A 101 -6.22 0.33 -6.40
N LEU A 102 -5.91 0.79 -5.18
CA LEU A 102 -6.45 2.05 -4.63
C LEU A 102 -6.10 3.25 -5.53
N THR A 103 -4.82 3.43 -5.88
CA THR A 103 -4.36 4.53 -6.75
C THR A 103 -5.08 4.51 -8.10
N LEU A 104 -5.23 3.33 -8.71
CA LEU A 104 -5.95 3.18 -9.97
C LEU A 104 -7.45 3.49 -9.81
N ALA A 105 -8.08 3.06 -8.71
CA ALA A 105 -9.50 3.24 -8.44
C ALA A 105 -9.88 4.67 -8.03
N GLU A 106 -8.94 5.43 -7.46
CA GLU A 106 -9.05 6.88 -7.25
C GLU A 106 -9.11 7.61 -8.60
N THR A 107 -8.31 7.17 -9.57
CA THR A 107 -8.17 7.83 -10.88
C THR A 107 -9.27 7.43 -11.87
N TYR A 108 -9.64 6.14 -11.92
CA TYR A 108 -10.54 5.59 -12.93
C TYR A 108 -11.76 4.91 -12.31
N LYS A 109 -12.95 5.19 -12.84
CA LYS A 109 -14.20 4.53 -12.40
C LYS A 109 -14.46 3.18 -13.07
N VAL A 110 -13.77 2.88 -14.15
CA VAL A 110 -13.83 1.59 -14.84
C VAL A 110 -12.40 1.16 -15.13
N LEU A 111 -11.98 0.06 -14.51
CA LEU A 111 -10.63 -0.48 -14.60
C LEU A 111 -10.63 -1.75 -15.45
N PRO A 112 -10.06 -1.74 -16.67
CA PRO A 112 -9.94 -2.94 -17.48
C PRO A 112 -9.10 -4.02 -16.79
N TYR A 113 -9.50 -5.28 -16.93
CA TYR A 113 -8.78 -6.42 -16.35
C TYR A 113 -7.35 -6.51 -16.88
N ASP A 114 -7.13 -6.24 -18.16
CA ASP A 114 -5.80 -6.35 -18.74
C ASP A 114 -4.83 -5.32 -18.13
N GLN A 115 -5.31 -4.11 -17.81
CA GLN A 115 -4.53 -3.10 -17.10
C GLN A 115 -4.26 -3.53 -15.65
N LEU A 116 -5.27 -4.02 -14.93
CA LEU A 116 -5.09 -4.51 -13.56
C LEU A 116 -4.13 -5.70 -13.49
N MET A 117 -4.24 -6.65 -14.43
CA MET A 117 -3.34 -7.80 -14.54
C MET A 117 -1.90 -7.35 -14.78
N GLN A 118 -1.67 -6.37 -15.65
CA GLN A 118 -0.34 -5.81 -15.90
C GLN A 118 0.23 -5.12 -14.65
N GLU A 119 -0.54 -4.21 -14.04
CA GLU A 119 -0.07 -3.43 -12.89
C GLU A 119 0.12 -4.27 -11.63
N LEU A 120 -0.65 -5.34 -11.45
CA LEU A 120 -0.55 -6.24 -10.30
C LEU A 120 0.35 -7.46 -10.57
N ASP A 121 0.83 -7.62 -11.81
CA ASP A 121 1.61 -8.78 -12.25
C ASP A 121 0.87 -10.12 -11.98
N VAL A 122 -0.38 -10.16 -12.43
CA VAL A 122 -1.31 -11.28 -12.28
C VAL A 122 -1.55 -11.89 -13.65
N THR A 123 -1.50 -13.22 -13.73
CA THR A 123 -1.40 -13.93 -15.02
C THR A 123 -2.74 -14.28 -15.65
N ASN A 124 -3.82 -14.30 -14.85
CA ASN A 124 -5.11 -14.76 -15.29
C ASN A 124 -6.26 -14.06 -14.55
N VAL A 125 -7.44 -14.07 -15.17
CA VAL A 125 -8.64 -13.39 -14.65
C VAL A 125 -9.07 -13.93 -13.29
N ARG A 126 -8.99 -15.24 -13.07
CA ARG A 126 -9.44 -15.85 -11.82
C ARG A 126 -8.62 -15.34 -10.64
N GLU A 127 -7.29 -15.34 -10.79
CA GLU A 127 -6.37 -14.80 -9.79
C GLU A 127 -6.64 -13.30 -9.54
N LEU A 128 -6.93 -12.53 -10.59
CA LEU A 128 -7.29 -11.11 -10.44
C LEU A 128 -8.59 -10.94 -9.65
N GLU A 129 -9.65 -11.68 -10.00
CA GLU A 129 -10.94 -11.57 -9.32
C GLU A 129 -10.85 -12.05 -7.88
N ASP A 130 -10.14 -13.15 -7.62
CA ASP A 130 -9.87 -13.64 -6.26
C ASP A 130 -9.12 -12.57 -5.43
N PHE A 131 -8.12 -11.90 -6.02
CA PHE A 131 -7.40 -10.81 -5.36
C PHE A 131 -8.31 -9.59 -5.08
N LEU A 132 -9.09 -9.16 -6.07
CA LEU A 132 -9.99 -8.02 -5.89
C LEU A 132 -11.05 -8.30 -4.82
N ILE A 133 -11.60 -9.51 -4.77
CA ILE A 133 -12.63 -9.90 -3.81
C ILE A 133 -12.03 -10.06 -2.41
N ASN A 134 -11.04 -10.93 -2.26
CA ASN A 134 -10.55 -11.37 -0.96
C ASN A 134 -9.59 -10.36 -0.33
N GLU A 135 -8.78 -9.69 -1.14
CA GLU A 135 -7.73 -8.81 -0.62
C GLU A 135 -8.14 -7.34 -0.66
N CYS A 136 -9.00 -6.93 -1.59
CA CYS A 136 -9.37 -5.50 -1.72
C CYS A 136 -10.79 -5.20 -1.21
N MET A 137 -11.81 -5.92 -1.69
CA MET A 137 -13.20 -5.67 -1.29
C MET A 137 -13.46 -6.11 0.14
N TYR A 138 -12.95 -7.26 0.56
CA TYR A 138 -13.12 -7.76 1.93
C TYR A 138 -12.39 -6.88 2.95
N ALA A 139 -11.22 -6.36 2.61
CA ALA A 139 -10.51 -5.36 3.42
C ALA A 139 -11.26 -4.01 3.50
N GLY A 140 -12.27 -3.80 2.65
CA GLY A 140 -13.09 -2.60 2.62
C GLY A 140 -12.44 -1.40 1.94
N ILE A 141 -11.28 -1.60 1.29
CA ILE A 141 -10.53 -0.51 0.64
C ILE A 141 -11.13 -0.11 -0.70
N VAL A 142 -11.82 -1.02 -1.39
CA VAL A 142 -12.58 -0.71 -2.61
C VAL A 142 -13.95 -1.37 -2.57
N ARG A 143 -14.93 -0.77 -3.25
CA ARG A 143 -16.22 -1.38 -3.53
C ARG A 143 -16.59 -1.13 -4.97
N GLY A 144 -17.23 -2.11 -5.61
CA GLY A 144 -17.62 -2.02 -7.00
C GLY A 144 -18.18 -3.32 -7.53
N LYS A 145 -18.24 -3.43 -8.86
CA LYS A 145 -18.75 -4.62 -9.57
C LYS A 145 -17.72 -5.15 -10.54
N LEU A 146 -17.55 -6.47 -10.53
CA LEU A 146 -16.75 -7.20 -11.51
C LEU A 146 -17.65 -7.55 -12.70
N ASP A 147 -17.36 -7.00 -13.87
CA ASP A 147 -18.05 -7.33 -15.12
C ASP A 147 -17.16 -8.25 -15.95
N GLN A 148 -17.43 -9.55 -15.85
CA GLN A 148 -16.70 -10.59 -16.60
C GLN A 148 -16.90 -10.48 -18.11
N LEU A 149 -18.06 -10.01 -18.59
CA LEU A 149 -18.35 -9.89 -20.02
C LEU A 149 -17.56 -8.73 -20.63
N ARG A 150 -17.51 -7.59 -19.93
CA ARG A 150 -16.75 -6.40 -20.34
C ARG A 150 -15.29 -6.43 -19.90
N ARG A 151 -14.90 -7.44 -19.10
CA ARG A 151 -13.55 -7.61 -18.52
C ARG A 151 -13.08 -6.35 -17.80
N CYS A 152 -13.91 -5.83 -16.90
CA CYS A 152 -13.55 -4.64 -16.13
C CYS A 152 -14.11 -4.67 -14.71
N PHE A 153 -13.43 -3.92 -13.83
CA PHE A 153 -13.90 -3.61 -12.50
C PHE A 153 -14.51 -2.20 -12.50
N GLU A 154 -15.82 -2.11 -12.25
CA GLU A 154 -16.54 -0.85 -12.10
C GLU A 154 -16.47 -0.37 -10.65
N VAL A 155 -15.64 0.64 -10.41
CA VAL A 155 -15.36 1.21 -9.09
C VAL A 155 -16.50 2.11 -8.65
N GLN A 156 -17.10 1.78 -7.51
CA GLN A 156 -18.12 2.61 -6.84
C GLN A 156 -17.53 3.42 -5.70
N PHE A 157 -16.52 2.88 -5.03
CA PHE A 157 -15.83 3.50 -3.91
C PHE A 157 -14.39 3.01 -3.86
N ALA A 158 -13.48 3.91 -3.51
CA ALA A 158 -12.11 3.63 -3.11
C ALA A 158 -11.84 4.43 -1.85
N ALA A 159 -11.19 3.82 -0.86
CA ALA A 159 -10.70 4.52 0.32
C ALA A 159 -9.59 5.48 -0.09
N VAL A 160 -9.45 6.61 0.61
CA VAL A 160 -8.35 7.55 0.37
C VAL A 160 -7.08 6.93 0.95
N GLY A 161 -6.11 6.62 0.08
CA GLY A 161 -4.87 5.94 0.45
C GLY A 161 -3.63 6.83 0.53
N THR A 162 -3.75 8.14 0.25
CA THR A 162 -2.61 9.07 0.09
C THR A 162 -2.69 10.29 1.01
#